data_AF-A0A4Q5U760-F1
#
_entry.id   AF-A0A4Q5U760-F1
#
_cell.length_a   1.000
_cell.length_b   1.000
_cell.length_c   1.000
_cell.angle_alpha   90.00
_cell.angle_beta   90.00
_cell.angle_gamma   90.00
#
_symmetry.space_group_name_H-M   'P 1'
#
loop_
_entity.id
_entity.type
_entity.pdbx_description
1 polymer ?
#
loop_
_entity_poly.entity_id
_entity_poly.type
_entity_poly.pdbx_seq_one_letter_code
_entity_poly.pdbx_strand_id
1 'polypeptide(L)'
;MLRISICVFFVALSLFAAAQRIENLSTFRNAGNDHYIRLHYDNDYFTKTDRYYTQGITLEYADPRLKKLFLSRLLLTPFSAPASYGITLGIFAYTPTSIEENQI
;
A
#
# COMPACT_ATOMS: atom_id res chain seq x y z
N MET A 1 16.63 17.75 24.63
CA MET A 1 17.59 17.70 23.50
C MET A 1 17.81 16.30 22.94
N LEU A 2 18.20 15.30 23.76
CA LEU A 2 18.47 13.92 23.29
C LEU A 2 17.27 13.25 22.60
N ARG A 3 16.07 13.32 23.18
CA ARG A 3 14.85 12.72 22.61
C ARG A 3 14.48 13.29 21.24
N ILE A 4 14.64 14.60 21.06
CA ILE A 4 14.38 15.28 19.78
C ILE A 4 15.43 14.85 18.75
N SER A 5 16.69 14.72 19.15
CA SER A 5 17.78 14.29 18.27
C SER A 5 17.57 12.87 17.76
N ILE A 6 17.07 11.97 18.61
CA ILE A 6 16.72 10.59 18.23
C ILE A 6 15.55 10.58 17.22
N CYS A 7 14.50 11.36 17.44
CA CYS A 7 13.39 11.45 16.49
C CYS A 7 13.85 11.99 15.12
N VAL A 8 14.68 13.04 15.12
CA VAL A 8 15.23 13.62 13.89
C VAL A 8 16.11 12.60 13.15
N PHE A 9 16.90 11.81 13.88
CA PHE A 9 17.72 10.74 13.31
C PHE A 9 16.87 9.66 12.61
N PHE A 10 15.80 9.18 13.26
CA PHE A 10 14.91 8.18 12.64
C PHE A 10 14.15 8.72 11.43
N VAL A 11 13.75 10.00 11.44
CA VAL A 11 13.13 10.66 10.28
C VAL A 11 14.14 10.83 9.14
N ALA A 12 15.39 11.18 9.44
CA ALA A 12 16.43 11.27 8.43
C ALA A 12 16.74 9.90 7.80
N LEU A 13 16.76 8.84 8.62
CA LEU A 13 17.02 7.47 8.16
C LEU A 13 15.94 6.95 7.20
N SER A 14 14.67 7.29 7.43
CA SER A 14 13.59 6.85 6.54
C SER A 14 13.63 7.52 5.16
N LEU A 15 14.28 8.68 5.01
CA LEU A 15 14.46 9.34 3.71
C LEU A 15 15.43 8.60 2.78
N PHE A 16 16.30 7.74 3.33
CA PHE A 16 17.27 6.96 2.57
C PHE A 16 16.84 5.49 2.38
N ALA A 17 15.72 5.08 2.97
CA ALA A 17 15.20 3.73 2.82
C ALA A 17 14.48 3.60 1.47
N ALA A 18 15.11 2.89 0.53
CA ALA A 18 14.47 2.49 -0.73
C ALA A 18 13.75 1.15 -0.53
N ALA A 19 12.46 1.21 -0.21
CA ALA A 19 11.57 0.06 -0.28
C ALA A 19 10.73 0.17 -1.55
N GLN A 20 10.94 -0.73 -2.51
CA GLN A 20 10.14 -0.79 -3.73
C GLN A 20 9.17 -1.95 -3.63
N ARG A 21 7.88 -1.63 -3.41
CA ARG A 21 6.79 -2.56 -3.70
C ARG A 21 6.38 -2.34 -5.14
N ILE A 22 6.41 -3.38 -5.96
CA ILE A 22 5.80 -3.33 -7.30
C ILE A 22 4.28 -3.31 -7.09
N GLU A 23 3.69 -2.12 -7.06
CA GLU A 23 2.24 -1.94 -7.01
C GLU A 23 1.67 -1.73 -8.41
N ASN A 24 1.14 -2.81 -8.99
CA ASN A 24 0.33 -2.72 -10.20
C ASN A 24 -1.02 -2.01 -9.96
N LEU A 25 -1.43 -1.81 -8.70
CA LEU A 25 -2.68 -1.13 -8.35
C LEU A 25 -2.73 0.35 -8.74
N SER A 26 -1.58 1.00 -8.93
CA SER A 26 -1.50 2.44 -9.23
C SER A 26 -2.21 2.82 -10.53
N THR A 27 -2.22 1.93 -11.53
CA THR A 27 -2.96 2.10 -12.78
C THR A 27 -4.46 1.81 -12.61
N PHE A 28 -4.84 0.94 -11.67
CA PHE A 28 -6.23 0.55 -11.43
C PHE A 28 -6.99 1.48 -10.47
N ARG A 29 -6.31 2.17 -9.55
CA ARG A 29 -6.97 3.01 -8.51
C ARG A 29 -7.66 4.26 -9.04
N ASN A 30 -7.47 4.62 -10.31
CA ASN A 30 -8.20 5.71 -10.95
C ASN A 30 -9.53 5.18 -11.52
N ALA A 31 -10.49 4.88 -10.64
CA ALA A 31 -11.80 4.34 -11.02
C ALA A 31 -12.71 5.37 -11.73
N GLY A 32 -12.23 6.59 -11.98
CA GLY A 32 -13.01 7.68 -12.57
C GLY A 32 -14.13 8.23 -11.66
N ASN A 33 -14.25 7.70 -10.44
CA ASN A 33 -15.26 8.07 -9.45
C ASN A 33 -14.62 8.06 -8.06
N ASP A 34 -15.02 8.99 -7.19
CA ASP A 34 -14.55 9.13 -5.82
C ASP A 34 -15.36 8.29 -4.81
N HIS A 35 -16.44 7.63 -5.27
CA HIS A 35 -17.26 6.72 -4.49
C HIS A 35 -17.40 5.34 -5.14
N TYR A 36 -16.80 4.30 -4.54
CA TYR A 36 -16.89 2.93 -5.06
C TYR A 36 -16.62 1.86 -3.99
N ILE A 37 -17.07 0.64 -4.28
CA ILE A 37 -16.61 -0.58 -3.64
C ILE A 37 -15.95 -1.44 -4.72
N ARG A 38 -14.76 -1.96 -4.46
CA ARG A 38 -14.04 -2.84 -5.40
C ARG A 38 -13.47 -4.05 -4.68
N LEU A 39 -13.71 -5.22 -5.25
CA LEU A 39 -12.96 -6.43 -4.95
C LEU A 39 -12.00 -6.71 -6.09
N HIS A 40 -10.73 -6.94 -5.76
CA HIS A 40 -9.68 -7.24 -6.71
C HIS A 40 -8.94 -8.49 -6.27
N TYR A 41 -8.76 -9.44 -7.18
CA TYR A 41 -7.93 -10.62 -7.00
C TYR A 41 -6.79 -10.55 -8.00
N ASP A 42 -5.57 -10.74 -7.52
CA ASP A 42 -4.37 -10.80 -8.33
C ASP A 42 -3.62 -12.11 -8.09
N ASN A 43 -2.94 -12.57 -9.14
CA ASN A 43 -2.19 -13.82 -9.16
C ASN A 43 -0.91 -13.61 -9.96
N ASP A 44 0.24 -13.80 -9.31
CA ASP A 44 1.55 -13.55 -9.90
C ASP A 44 2.13 -14.77 -10.66
N TYR A 45 1.35 -15.84 -10.82
CA TYR A 45 1.77 -17.03 -11.58
C TYR A 45 2.12 -16.71 -13.03
N PHE A 46 1.36 -15.80 -13.66
CA PHE A 46 1.54 -15.44 -15.06
C PHE A 46 2.51 -14.27 -15.27
N THR A 47 2.56 -13.34 -14.32
CA THR A 47 3.40 -12.14 -14.41
C THR A 47 4.83 -12.39 -13.91
N LYS A 48 5.02 -13.27 -12.90
CA LYS A 48 6.32 -13.65 -12.30
C LYS A 48 7.19 -12.43 -11.97
N THR A 49 6.56 -11.39 -11.43
CA THR A 49 7.22 -10.11 -11.19
C THR A 49 7.89 -10.03 -9.83
N ASP A 50 7.38 -10.78 -8.84
CA ASP A 50 7.93 -10.88 -7.51
C ASP A 50 8.31 -12.34 -7.23
N ARG A 51 9.42 -12.54 -6.53
CA ARG A 51 10.03 -13.87 -6.32
C ARG A 51 9.19 -14.75 -5.39
N TYR A 52 8.57 -14.15 -4.38
CA TYR A 52 7.86 -14.90 -3.34
C TYR A 52 6.37 -14.63 -3.35
N TYR A 53 5.93 -13.48 -3.87
CA TYR A 53 4.51 -13.21 -3.99
C TYR A 53 3.82 -14.21 -4.92
N THR A 54 2.65 -14.68 -4.52
CA THR A 54 1.88 -15.66 -5.31
C THR A 54 0.51 -15.14 -5.69
N GLN A 55 -0.23 -14.58 -4.72
CA GLN A 55 -1.58 -14.10 -4.94
C GLN A 55 -2.02 -13.11 -3.86
N GLY A 56 -3.06 -12.35 -4.17
CA GLY A 56 -3.67 -11.43 -3.22
C GLY A 56 -5.15 -11.21 -3.47
N ILE A 57 -5.84 -10.78 -2.41
CA ILE A 57 -7.22 -10.32 -2.46
C ILE A 57 -7.25 -8.95 -1.80
N THR A 58 -7.76 -7.96 -2.52
CA THR A 58 -7.90 -6.59 -2.03
C THR A 58 -9.36 -6.17 -2.10
N LEU A 59 -9.91 -5.75 -0.96
CA LEU A 59 -11.21 -5.10 -0.86
C LEU A 59 -11.00 -3.60 -0.60
N GLU A 60 -11.60 -2.77 -1.43
CA GLU A 60 -11.50 -1.33 -1.37
C GLU A 60 -12.87 -0.69 -1.24
N TYR A 61 -12.95 0.33 -0.39
CA TYR A 61 -14.08 1.22 -0.28
C TYR A 61 -13.58 2.66 -0.32
N ALA A 62 -14.05 3.46 -1.27
CA ALA A 62 -13.76 4.88 -1.38
C ALA A 62 -15.04 5.69 -1.22
N ASP A 63 -14.96 6.78 -0.45
CA ASP A 63 -16.05 7.74 -0.25
C ASP A 63 -15.47 9.09 0.22
N PRO A 64 -15.83 10.23 -0.40
CA PRO A 64 -15.37 11.56 0.04
C PRO A 64 -15.68 11.89 1.50
N ARG A 65 -16.70 11.27 2.09
CA ARG A 65 -17.08 11.43 3.51
C ARG A 65 -15.98 10.93 4.46
N LEU A 66 -15.15 9.98 4.03
CA LEU A 66 -14.02 9.48 4.81
C LEU A 66 -12.98 10.57 5.10
N LYS A 67 -12.94 11.65 4.30
CA LYS A 67 -12.13 12.86 4.59
C LYS A 67 -12.36 13.42 6.00
N LYS A 68 -13.56 13.23 6.56
CA LYS A 68 -13.92 13.76 7.89
C LYS A 68 -13.35 12.93 9.04
N LEU A 69 -12.85 11.72 8.79
CA LEU A 69 -12.26 10.87 9.83
C LEU A 69 -10.99 11.51 10.38
N PHE A 70 -10.77 11.34 11.69
CA PHE A 70 -9.57 11.83 12.35
C PHE A 70 -8.29 11.28 11.71
N LEU A 71 -8.28 9.98 11.37
CA LEU A 71 -7.13 9.33 10.74
C LEU A 71 -6.78 9.98 9.39
N SER A 72 -7.76 10.44 8.62
CA SER A 72 -7.52 11.09 7.33
C SER A 72 -6.77 12.42 7.46
N ARG A 73 -6.81 13.08 8.62
CA ARG A 73 -6.03 14.29 8.90
C ARG A 73 -4.56 14.00 9.23
N LEU A 74 -4.24 12.74 9.58
CA LEU A 74 -2.87 12.30 9.87
C LEU A 74 -2.12 11.90 8.59
N LEU A 75 -2.84 11.67 7.49
CA LEU A 75 -2.25 11.25 6.22
C LEU A 75 -1.75 12.47 5.43
N LEU A 76 -0.62 12.29 4.75
CA LEU A 76 -0.09 13.29 3.83
C LEU A 76 -1.05 13.47 2.65
N THR A 77 -1.46 14.71 2.40
CA THR A 77 -2.26 15.06 1.22
C THR A 77 -1.37 15.45 0.05
N PRO A 78 -1.63 14.95 -1.17
CA PRO A 78 -0.87 15.36 -2.35
C PRO A 78 -1.01 16.87 -2.62
N PHE A 79 0.10 17.51 -2.99
CA PHE A 79 0.15 18.94 -3.28
C PHE A 79 -0.42 19.31 -4.66
N SER A 80 -0.37 18.38 -5.61
CA SER A 80 -0.62 18.64 -7.04
C SER A 80 -1.79 17.84 -7.65
N ALA A 81 -2.43 16.97 -6.87
CA ALA A 81 -3.50 16.09 -7.35
C ALA A 81 -4.71 16.07 -6.40
N PRO A 82 -5.94 15.85 -6.91
CA PRO A 82 -7.11 15.68 -6.06
C PRO A 82 -6.94 14.46 -5.16
N ALA A 83 -7.09 14.66 -3.85
CA ALA A 83 -6.98 13.58 -2.86
C ALA A 83 -8.21 12.67 -2.91
N SER A 84 -7.98 11.36 -3.03
CA SER A 84 -9.01 10.33 -2.84
C SER A 84 -8.96 9.81 -1.40
N TYR A 85 -10.13 9.50 -0.83
CA TYR A 85 -10.26 9.01 0.54
C TYR A 85 -10.93 7.64 0.51
N GLY A 86 -10.27 6.65 1.12
CA GLY A 86 -10.74 5.27 1.11
C GLY A 86 -10.10 4.41 2.18
N ILE A 87 -10.69 3.23 2.37
CA ILE A 87 -10.18 2.14 3.21
C ILE A 87 -9.88 0.97 2.27
N THR A 88 -8.70 0.37 2.44
CA THR A 88 -8.30 -0.82 1.71
C THR A 88 -7.92 -1.91 2.69
N LEU A 89 -8.47 -3.10 2.50
CA LEU A 89 -8.07 -4.32 3.19
C LEU A 89 -7.42 -5.25 2.16
N GLY A 90 -6.22 -5.74 2.46
CA GLY A 90 -5.48 -6.63 1.59
C GLY A 90 -5.03 -7.89 2.32
N ILE A 91 -5.23 -9.04 1.69
CA ILE A 91 -4.65 -10.32 2.11
C ILE A 91 -3.68 -10.73 1.00
N PHE A 92 -2.43 -10.98 1.36
CA PHE A 92 -1.36 -11.35 0.43
C PHE A 92 -0.77 -12.70 0.84
N ALA A 93 -0.56 -13.58 -0.13
CA ALA A 93 0.04 -14.88 0.08
C ALA A 93 1.40 -14.95 -0.63
N TYR A 94 2.36 -15.54 0.05
CA TYR A 94 3.74 -15.72 -0.41
C TYR A 94 4.10 -17.20 -0.35
N THR A 95 4.81 -17.69 -1.36
CA THR A 95 5.26 -19.07 -1.46
C THR A 95 6.79 -19.09 -1.61
N PRO A 96 7.52 -19.86 -0.78
CA PRO A 96 8.96 -20.05 -0.96
C PRO A 96 9.30 -20.69 -2.30
N THR A 97 10.56 -20.54 -2.73
CA THR A 97 11.04 -21.13 -3.98
C THR A 97 11.24 -22.64 -3.94
N SER A 98 11.27 -23.23 -2.73
CA SER A 98 11.41 -24.66 -2.49
C SER A 98 10.53 -25.10 -1.33
N ILE A 99 10.04 -26.35 -1.38
CA ILE A 99 9.23 -26.96 -0.31
C ILE A 99 10.07 -27.18 0.97
N GLU A 100 11.40 -27.23 0.84
CA GLU A 100 12.34 -27.35 1.96
C GLU A 100 12.68 -25.99 2.61
N GLU A 101 12.24 -24.89 2.01
CA GLU A 101 12.63 -23.55 2.44
C GLU A 101 11.64 -22.98 3.46
N ASN A 102 12.18 -22.62 4.63
CA ASN A 102 11.40 -22.10 5.76
C ASN A 102 11.35 -20.55 5.82
N GLN A 103 11.81 -19.88 4.76
CA GLN A 103 11.89 -18.41 4.70
C GLN A 103 11.28 -17.89 3.40
N ILE A 104 10.69 -16.69 3.50
CA ILE A 104 10.11 -15.86 2.44
C ILE A 104 10.55 -14.42 2.67
#